data_AF-A0A067LG57-F1
#
_entry.id   AF-A0A067LG57-F1
#
_cell.length_a   1.000
_cell.length_b   1.000
_cell.length_c   1.000
_cell.angle_alpha   90.00
_cell.angle_beta   90.00
_cell.angle_gamma   90.00
#
_symmetry.space_group_name_H-M   'P 1'
#
loop_
_entity.id
_entity.type
_entity.pdbx_description
1 polymer ?
#
loop_
_entity_poly.entity_id
_entity_poly.type
_entity_poly.pdbx_seq_one_letter_code
_entity_poly.pdbx_strand_id
1 'polypeptide(L)'
;MKSLKQVNHHLQFLSNPSKPFAIYPFARQFCASSSSSEIEKSKNSELSLTQQELTKINLLIPRLCLSDHLTTAIHLTTTSLLTNPPQKSISFSILIHFLTSQPDMAKSMSFLTILRHTPQVHCHLTPITTMLITSYVKKRRPKEALKVYQWMQRPGSPCKVERIVYEVLVNRFCGFGLVLEGLRILKDMVAVGFVPKNGLRRTVYRSLLREARVGKAVELNEALYGCFEDDNGEGVKKVRELLDSIIGNWTE
;
A
#
# COMPACT_ATOMS: atom_id res chain seq x y z
N MET A 1 -13.15 59.29 -4.13
CA MET A 1 -12.65 60.29 -3.16
C MET A 1 -12.00 59.55 -2.00
N LYS A 2 -10.68 59.77 -1.80
CA LYS A 2 -9.86 59.72 -0.55
C LYS A 2 -9.97 58.46 0.35
N SER A 3 -8.92 57.84 0.87
CA SER A 3 -7.46 58.01 0.81
C SER A 3 -6.81 56.86 1.59
N LEU A 4 -5.60 56.50 1.17
CA LEU A 4 -4.61 55.64 1.84
C LEU A 4 -4.37 55.98 3.32
N LYS A 5 -3.93 54.97 4.08
CA LYS A 5 -2.77 55.10 5.00
C LYS A 5 -2.09 53.75 5.27
N GLN A 6 -0.85 53.65 4.79
CA GLN A 6 0.20 52.73 5.22
C GLN A 6 0.59 53.00 6.68
N VAL A 7 1.08 51.97 7.37
CA VAL A 7 2.15 52.12 8.37
C VAL A 7 3.17 50.99 8.18
N ASN A 8 4.34 51.37 7.68
CA ASN A 8 5.61 50.64 7.80
C ASN A 8 6.32 51.11 9.07
N HIS A 9 6.96 50.19 9.80
CA HIS A 9 8.18 50.38 10.60
C HIS A 9 8.70 48.97 10.97
N HIS A 10 9.98 48.61 10.96
CA HIS A 10 11.19 49.06 10.31
C HIS A 10 12.20 47.90 10.51
N LEU A 11 12.89 47.46 9.47
CA LEU A 11 14.02 46.51 9.54
C LEU A 11 15.29 47.23 10.01
N GLN A 12 16.06 46.60 10.90
CA GLN A 12 17.54 46.64 10.93
C GLN A 12 18.03 45.25 11.39
N PHE A 13 18.57 44.45 10.48
CA PHE A 13 20.01 44.27 10.23
C PHE A 13 20.81 43.90 11.48
N LEU A 14 21.35 42.67 11.52
CA LEU A 14 22.79 42.44 11.64
C LEU A 14 23.15 41.06 11.07
N SER A 15 24.20 41.09 10.28
CA SER A 15 24.82 40.03 9.50
C SER A 15 25.68 39.07 10.33
N ASN A 16 25.72 37.81 9.86
CA ASN A 16 26.72 36.73 10.02
C ASN A 16 28.18 37.18 10.35
N PRO A 17 29.05 36.31 10.92
CA PRO A 17 29.40 35.02 10.28
C PRO A 17 29.87 33.83 11.16
N SER A 18 29.93 32.65 10.49
CA SER A 18 30.92 31.55 10.60
C SER A 18 31.07 30.71 11.88
N LYS A 19 30.60 29.43 11.79
CA LYS A 19 31.21 28.08 12.08
C LYS A 19 32.31 27.94 13.18
N PRO A 20 32.60 26.73 13.75
CA PRO A 20 32.23 25.38 13.31
C PRO A 20 31.82 24.33 14.39
N PHE A 21 31.25 23.22 13.91
CA PHE A 21 31.40 21.82 14.33
C PHE A 21 32.06 21.49 15.68
N ALA A 22 31.28 20.93 16.61
CA ALA A 22 31.79 20.12 17.71
C ALA A 22 31.80 18.63 17.29
N ILE A 23 32.98 18.17 16.86
CA ILE A 23 33.36 16.76 16.78
C ILE A 23 33.79 16.38 18.21
N TYR A 24 33.08 15.45 18.85
CA TYR A 24 33.54 14.85 20.12
C TYR A 24 34.75 13.96 19.85
N PRO A 25 35.94 14.23 20.41
CA PRO A 25 37.06 13.31 20.34
C PRO A 25 37.01 12.35 21.54
N PHE A 26 37.04 11.09 21.19
CA PHE A 26 37.47 9.96 22.00
C PHE A 26 38.81 10.27 22.68
N ALA A 27 38.81 10.57 23.97
CA ALA A 27 40.02 10.62 24.79
C ALA A 27 40.20 9.26 25.48
N ARG A 28 41.11 8.46 24.91
CA ARG A 28 41.76 7.34 25.60
C ARG A 28 42.55 7.89 26.79
N GLN A 29 42.17 7.52 28.01
CA GLN A 29 43.09 7.55 29.15
C GLN A 29 43.44 6.11 29.50
N PHE A 30 44.69 5.76 29.20
CA PHE A 30 45.38 4.57 29.65
C PHE A 30 45.46 4.55 31.18
N CYS A 31 45.00 3.47 31.80
CA CYS A 31 45.55 2.97 33.05
C CYS A 31 45.79 1.47 32.87
N ALA A 32 47.07 1.10 32.79
CA ALA A 32 47.51 -0.26 32.66
C ALA A 32 47.98 -0.76 34.04
N SER A 33 47.32 -1.79 34.56
CA SER A 33 47.96 -2.87 35.32
C SER A 33 46.99 -4.05 35.48
N SER A 34 47.15 -5.02 34.58
CA SER A 34 47.12 -6.48 34.81
C SER A 34 46.06 -7.06 35.77
N SER A 35 45.03 -7.68 35.19
CA SER A 35 44.92 -9.15 35.18
C SER A 35 43.90 -9.60 34.12
N SER A 36 44.28 -10.66 33.44
CA SER A 36 43.66 -11.25 32.26
C SER A 36 42.36 -12.00 32.57
N SER A 37 41.35 -11.77 31.74
CA SER A 37 40.48 -12.76 31.06
C SER A 37 39.00 -12.41 31.14
N GLU A 38 38.48 -11.77 30.09
CA GLU A 38 37.19 -12.07 29.48
C GLU A 38 36.98 -11.10 28.31
N ILE A 39 37.48 -11.52 27.13
CA ILE A 39 36.94 -11.03 25.87
C ILE A 39 35.58 -11.70 25.74
N GLU A 40 34.55 -11.14 26.38
CA GLU A 40 33.19 -11.39 25.96
C GLU A 40 33.02 -10.78 24.57
N LYS A 41 33.17 -11.65 23.58
CA LYS A 41 32.63 -11.48 22.24
C LYS A 41 31.17 -11.08 22.38
N SER A 42 30.88 -9.79 22.31
CA SER A 42 29.54 -9.26 22.04
C SER A 42 29.11 -9.83 20.69
N LYS A 43 28.44 -10.98 20.75
CA LYS A 43 27.75 -11.60 19.64
C LYS A 43 26.76 -10.57 19.12
N ASN A 44 26.70 -10.40 17.80
CA ASN A 44 25.57 -9.81 17.10
C ASN A 44 24.30 -10.53 17.58
N SER A 45 23.64 -9.98 18.59
CA SER A 45 22.31 -10.39 19.00
C SER A 45 21.35 -9.87 17.93
N GLU A 46 20.52 -10.75 17.40
CA GLU A 46 19.36 -10.35 16.63
C GLU A 46 18.60 -9.27 17.44
N LEU A 47 18.54 -8.05 16.90
CA LEU A 47 17.79 -6.93 17.46
C LEU A 47 16.29 -7.22 17.30
N SER A 48 15.78 -8.16 18.10
CA SER A 48 14.35 -8.42 18.23
C SER A 48 13.76 -7.41 19.20
N LEU A 49 12.78 -6.63 18.76
CA LEU A 49 12.04 -5.72 19.64
C LEU A 49 11.44 -6.49 20.81
N THR A 50 11.59 -5.93 22.00
CA THR A 50 10.89 -6.44 23.20
C THR A 50 9.39 -6.18 23.08
N GLN A 51 8.58 -6.97 23.79
CA GLN A 51 7.14 -6.76 23.85
C GLN A 51 6.77 -5.34 24.33
N GLN A 52 7.56 -4.76 25.23
CA GLN A 52 7.35 -3.39 25.72
C GLN A 52 7.65 -2.31 24.67
N GLU A 53 8.62 -2.54 23.80
CA GLU A 53 8.91 -1.62 22.69
C GLU A 53 7.81 -1.67 21.64
N LEU A 54 7.32 -2.87 21.32
CA LEU A 54 6.18 -3.06 20.41
C LEU A 54 4.91 -2.36 20.93
N THR A 55 4.61 -2.45 22.23
CA THR A 55 3.48 -1.72 22.79
C THR A 55 3.66 -0.21 22.73
N LYS A 56 4.86 0.31 23.02
CA LYS A 56 5.17 1.74 22.86
C LYS A 56 4.99 2.20 21.42
N ILE A 57 5.50 1.45 20.44
CA ILE A 57 5.36 1.74 19.02
C ILE A 57 3.87 1.79 18.62
N ASN A 58 3.07 0.79 19.03
CA ASN A 58 1.64 0.75 18.75
C ASN A 58 0.84 1.90 19.39
N LEU A 59 1.32 2.46 20.50
CA LEU A 59 0.72 3.66 21.11
C LEU A 59 1.17 4.95 20.43
N LEU A 60 2.39 5.01 19.91
CA LEU A 60 2.97 6.19 19.27
C LEU A 60 2.48 6.39 17.83
N ILE A 61 2.35 5.33 17.03
CA ILE A 61 1.89 5.43 15.63
C ILE A 61 0.55 6.19 15.52
N PRO A 62 -0.50 5.85 16.30
CA PRO A 62 -1.76 6.59 16.26
C PRO A 62 -1.61 8.06 16.64
N ARG A 63 -0.82 8.37 17.68
CA ARG A 63 -0.59 9.74 18.14
C ARG A 63 0.08 10.58 17.06
N LEU A 64 1.12 10.04 16.42
CA LEU A 64 1.81 10.71 15.32
C LEU A 64 0.86 10.96 14.13
N CYS A 65 -0.03 10.00 13.82
CA CYS A 65 -1.01 10.17 12.76
C CYS A 65 -2.04 11.26 13.09
N LEU A 66 -2.53 11.30 14.33
CA LEU A 66 -3.50 12.29 14.81
C LEU A 66 -2.91 13.71 14.85
N SER A 67 -1.60 13.85 15.07
CA SER A 67 -0.88 15.13 15.04
C SER A 67 -0.35 15.50 13.64
N ASP A 68 -0.81 14.85 12.57
CA ASP A 68 -0.38 15.03 11.17
C ASP A 68 1.13 14.83 10.90
N HIS A 69 1.85 14.16 11.80
CA HIS A 69 3.25 13.78 11.62
C HIS A 69 3.39 12.45 10.86
N LEU A 70 2.73 12.36 9.70
CA LEU A 70 2.64 11.10 8.93
C LEU A 70 3.98 10.61 8.40
N THR A 71 4.89 11.51 8.01
CA THR A 71 6.24 11.12 7.57
C THR A 71 7.01 10.41 8.68
N THR A 72 6.93 10.94 9.90
CA THR A 72 7.55 10.32 11.10
C THR A 72 6.88 8.99 11.43
N ALA A 73 5.55 8.90 11.31
CA ALA A 73 4.83 7.65 11.52
C ALA A 73 5.23 6.56 10.49
N ILE A 74 5.39 6.93 9.22
CA ILE A 74 5.91 6.05 8.16
C ILE A 74 7.32 5.57 8.49
N HIS A 75 8.20 6.49 8.89
CA HIS A 75 9.58 6.16 9.23
C HIS A 75 9.64 5.21 10.43
N LEU A 76 8.93 5.54 11.53
CA LEU A 76 8.84 4.68 12.72
C LEU A 76 8.30 3.29 12.38
N THR A 77 7.27 3.22 11.53
CA THR A 77 6.71 1.93 11.10
C THR A 77 7.74 1.14 10.31
N THR A 78 8.43 1.78 9.36
CA THR A 78 9.45 1.13 8.53
C THR A 78 10.62 0.63 9.38
N THR A 79 11.15 1.45 10.29
CA THR A 79 12.25 1.06 11.18
C THR A 79 11.84 -0.07 12.12
N SER A 80 10.60 -0.05 12.60
CA SER A 80 10.06 -1.15 13.40
C SER A 80 9.98 -2.44 12.60
N LEU A 81 9.61 -2.39 11.32
CA LEU A 81 9.55 -3.59 10.46
C LEU A 81 10.94 -4.18 10.15
N LEU A 82 11.99 -3.36 10.12
CA LEU A 82 13.37 -3.84 9.91
C LEU A 82 13.85 -4.78 11.01
N THR A 83 13.27 -4.68 12.21
CA THR A 83 13.56 -5.60 13.33
C THR A 83 12.88 -6.97 13.19
N ASN A 84 12.20 -7.21 12.06
CA ASN A 84 11.43 -8.42 11.76
C ASN A 84 10.45 -8.80 12.88
N PRO A 85 9.55 -7.89 13.28
CA PRO A 85 8.62 -8.17 14.36
C PRO A 85 7.56 -9.18 13.88
N PRO A 86 6.89 -9.91 14.80
CA PRO A 86 5.84 -10.86 14.41
C PRO A 86 4.77 -10.21 13.53
N GLN A 87 4.27 -10.93 12.51
CA GLN A 87 3.45 -10.40 11.39
C GLN A 87 2.13 -9.69 11.78
N LYS A 88 1.72 -9.75 13.06
CA LYS A 88 0.51 -9.11 13.60
C LYS A 88 0.77 -8.17 14.79
N SER A 89 2.04 -7.95 15.12
CA SER A 89 2.44 -7.17 16.29
C SER A 89 2.24 -5.67 16.11
N ILE A 90 2.41 -5.15 14.88
CA ILE A 90 2.25 -3.73 14.56
C ILE A 90 0.93 -3.51 13.82
N SER A 91 0.06 -2.64 14.35
CA SER A 91 -1.20 -2.31 13.70
C SER A 91 -1.03 -1.21 12.66
N PHE A 92 -1.16 -1.56 11.38
CA PHE A 92 -1.12 -0.60 10.27
C PHE A 92 -2.45 0.14 10.04
N SER A 93 -3.54 -0.30 10.68
CA SER A 93 -4.90 0.15 10.36
C SER A 93 -5.08 1.65 10.48
N ILE A 94 -4.51 2.25 11.55
CA ILE A 94 -4.62 3.69 11.80
C ILE A 94 -3.73 4.45 10.82
N LEU A 95 -2.46 4.05 10.65
CA LEU A 95 -1.56 4.69 9.68
C LEU A 95 -2.19 4.66 8.27
N ILE A 96 -2.65 3.50 7.82
CA ILE A 96 -3.31 3.34 6.52
C ILE A 96 -4.58 4.18 6.42
N HIS A 97 -5.38 4.25 7.49
CA HIS A 97 -6.54 5.14 7.51
C HIS A 97 -6.13 6.59 7.26
N PHE A 98 -5.11 7.10 7.94
CA PHE A 98 -4.67 8.48 7.74
C PHE A 98 -4.02 8.69 6.38
N LEU A 99 -3.18 7.77 5.91
CA LEU A 99 -2.55 7.83 4.58
C LEU A 99 -3.59 7.91 3.46
N THR A 100 -4.67 7.11 3.51
CA THR A 100 -5.72 7.17 2.49
C THR A 100 -6.70 8.33 2.67
N SER A 101 -6.65 9.06 3.79
CA SER A 101 -7.41 10.30 4.02
C SER A 101 -6.72 11.53 3.43
N GLN A 102 -5.43 11.44 3.07
CA GLN A 102 -4.70 12.56 2.47
C GLN A 102 -5.28 12.92 1.09
N PRO A 103 -5.25 14.19 0.67
CA PRO A 103 -5.82 14.61 -0.60
C PRO A 103 -5.14 13.93 -1.78
N ASP A 104 -3.82 13.78 -1.74
CA ASP A 104 -3.02 13.07 -2.74
C ASP A 104 -2.56 11.68 -2.25
N MET A 105 -1.79 10.99 -3.09
CA MET A 105 -1.19 9.69 -2.77
C MET A 105 0.30 9.77 -2.41
N ALA A 106 0.90 10.96 -2.26
CA ALA A 106 2.34 11.13 -2.12
C ALA A 106 2.88 10.34 -0.92
N LYS A 107 2.25 10.46 0.25
CA LYS A 107 2.63 9.74 1.48
C LYS A 107 2.39 8.22 1.38
N SER A 108 1.30 7.79 0.73
CA SER A 108 1.01 6.37 0.50
C SER A 108 2.04 5.74 -0.44
N MET A 109 2.38 6.42 -1.53
CA MET A 109 3.33 5.92 -2.53
C MET A 109 4.77 5.99 -2.03
N SER A 110 5.14 6.99 -1.23
CA SER A 110 6.45 7.02 -0.57
C SER A 110 6.61 5.84 0.38
N PHE A 111 5.58 5.54 1.18
CA PHE A 111 5.59 4.36 2.07
C PHE A 111 5.77 3.06 1.28
N LEU A 112 4.98 2.85 0.22
CA LEU A 112 5.13 1.66 -0.63
C LEU A 112 6.52 1.57 -1.29
N THR A 113 7.07 2.70 -1.74
CA THR A 113 8.41 2.75 -2.35
C THR A 113 9.49 2.34 -1.36
N ILE A 114 9.44 2.87 -0.14
CA ILE A 114 10.36 2.50 0.95
C ILE A 114 10.30 1.00 1.22
N LEU A 115 9.10 0.43 1.36
CA LEU A 115 8.92 -1.00 1.63
C LEU A 115 9.43 -1.89 0.47
N ARG A 116 9.21 -1.47 -0.78
CA ARG A 116 9.68 -2.23 -1.96
C ARG A 116 11.21 -2.32 -2.01
N HIS A 117 11.91 -1.25 -1.68
CA HIS A 117 13.38 -1.22 -1.67
C HIS A 117 14.01 -1.84 -0.42
N THR A 118 13.21 -2.43 0.47
CA THR A 118 13.66 -3.03 1.72
C THR A 118 13.31 -4.52 1.74
N PRO A 119 14.19 -5.43 1.25
CA PRO A 119 13.89 -6.85 1.11
C PRO A 119 13.42 -7.54 2.40
N GLN A 120 13.95 -7.12 3.55
CA GLN A 120 13.68 -7.71 4.85
C GLN A 120 12.21 -7.57 5.27
N VAL A 121 11.48 -6.58 4.73
CA VAL A 121 10.09 -6.30 5.10
C VAL A 121 9.08 -6.79 4.06
N HIS A 122 9.52 -7.55 3.04
CA HIS A 122 8.67 -8.02 1.96
C HIS A 122 7.51 -8.92 2.42
N CYS A 123 7.64 -9.60 3.56
CA CYS A 123 6.55 -10.38 4.17
C CYS A 123 5.34 -9.53 4.64
N HIS A 124 5.51 -8.22 4.82
CA HIS A 124 4.45 -7.29 5.24
C HIS A 124 3.81 -6.53 4.07
N LEU A 125 4.39 -6.58 2.88
CA LEU A 125 3.97 -5.80 1.72
C LEU A 125 2.57 -6.19 1.21
N THR A 126 2.27 -7.49 1.11
CA THR A 126 0.94 -7.96 0.66
C THR A 126 -0.17 -7.53 1.64
N PRO A 127 -0.07 -7.74 2.97
CA PRO A 127 -1.06 -7.22 3.92
C PRO A 127 -1.26 -5.70 3.84
N ILE A 128 -0.17 -4.92 3.77
CA ILE A 128 -0.23 -3.45 3.72
C ILE A 128 -0.91 -2.97 2.43
N THR A 129 -0.57 -3.54 1.29
CA THR A 129 -1.18 -3.18 -0.01
C THR A 129 -2.65 -3.56 -0.08
N THR A 130 -3.04 -4.74 0.42
CA THR A 130 -4.45 -5.15 0.56
C THR A 130 -5.23 -4.16 1.44
N MET A 131 -4.67 -3.73 2.57
CA MET A 131 -5.28 -2.73 3.43
C MET A 131 -5.40 -1.35 2.76
N LEU A 132 -4.39 -0.90 2.01
CA LEU A 132 -4.45 0.35 1.25
C LEU A 132 -5.56 0.31 0.18
N ILE A 133 -5.63 -0.76 -0.61
CA ILE A 133 -6.65 -0.94 -1.65
C ILE A 133 -8.04 -0.93 -1.03
N THR A 134 -8.28 -1.75 0.00
CA THR A 134 -9.59 -1.83 0.66
C THR A 134 -9.98 -0.50 1.31
N SER A 135 -9.01 0.25 1.85
CA SER A 135 -9.23 1.57 2.45
C SER A 135 -9.59 2.64 1.41
N TYR A 136 -8.86 2.73 0.29
CA TYR A 136 -9.21 3.66 -0.80
C TYR A 136 -10.58 3.37 -1.41
N VAL A 137 -10.89 2.10 -1.63
CA VAL A 137 -12.20 1.66 -2.13
C VAL A 137 -13.34 2.07 -1.18
N LYS A 138 -13.17 1.86 0.14
CA LYS A 138 -14.14 2.29 1.16
C LYS A 138 -14.38 3.81 1.15
N LYS A 139 -13.35 4.59 0.83
CA LYS A 139 -13.40 6.05 0.71
C LYS A 139 -13.91 6.55 -0.65
N ARG A 140 -14.43 5.65 -1.51
CA ARG A 140 -14.88 5.98 -2.89
C ARG A 140 -13.77 6.65 -3.72
N ARG A 141 -12.54 6.20 -3.55
CA ARG A 141 -11.34 6.64 -4.30
C ARG A 141 -10.80 5.50 -5.18
N PRO A 142 -11.56 5.06 -6.21
CA PRO A 142 -11.20 3.90 -7.00
C PRO A 142 -9.95 4.12 -7.86
N LYS A 143 -9.70 5.33 -8.35
CA LYS A 143 -8.50 5.64 -9.16
C LYS A 143 -7.21 5.40 -8.35
N GLU A 144 -7.21 5.76 -7.08
CA GLU A 144 -6.10 5.54 -6.16
C GLU A 144 -5.93 4.06 -5.80
N ALA A 145 -7.04 3.34 -5.60
CA ALA A 145 -6.99 1.88 -5.43
C ALA A 145 -6.38 1.18 -6.66
N LEU A 146 -6.73 1.63 -7.87
CA LEU A 146 -6.16 1.11 -9.12
C LEU A 146 -4.66 1.34 -9.20
N LYS A 147 -4.18 2.52 -8.78
CA LYS A 147 -2.74 2.83 -8.75
C LYS A 147 -1.96 1.92 -7.81
N VAL A 148 -2.52 1.58 -6.64
CA VAL A 148 -1.89 0.61 -5.72
C VAL A 148 -1.88 -0.79 -6.34
N TYR A 149 -2.97 -1.23 -6.96
CA TYR A 149 -3.05 -2.50 -7.68
C TYR A 149 -2.00 -2.61 -8.81
N GLN A 150 -1.93 -1.59 -9.68
CA GLN A 150 -0.93 -1.51 -10.74
C GLN A 150 0.50 -1.49 -10.19
N TRP A 151 0.71 -0.84 -9.04
CA TRP A 151 2.00 -0.84 -8.36
C TRP A 151 2.41 -2.26 -7.92
N MET A 152 1.46 -3.06 -7.41
CA MET A 152 1.70 -4.47 -7.04
C MET A 152 2.06 -5.34 -8.25
N GLN A 153 1.57 -5.02 -9.44
CA GLN A 153 1.79 -5.79 -10.67
C GLN A 153 3.07 -5.41 -11.43
N ARG A 154 3.82 -4.40 -10.98
CA ARG A 154 5.06 -3.96 -11.67
C ARG A 154 6.05 -5.13 -11.76
N PRO A 155 6.85 -5.21 -12.85
CA PRO A 155 7.93 -6.19 -12.96
C PRO A 155 8.85 -6.15 -11.74
N GLY A 156 9.22 -7.34 -11.24
CA GLY A 156 10.04 -7.50 -10.04
C GLY A 156 9.36 -7.08 -8.73
N SER A 157 8.03 -6.95 -8.71
CA SER A 157 7.29 -6.71 -7.47
C SER A 157 7.36 -7.94 -6.57
N PRO A 158 7.72 -7.79 -5.28
CA PRO A 158 7.68 -8.89 -4.31
C PRO A 158 6.24 -9.24 -3.85
N CYS A 159 5.25 -8.46 -4.27
CA CYS A 159 3.87 -8.64 -3.87
C CYS A 159 3.16 -9.68 -4.74
N LYS A 160 2.61 -10.73 -4.10
CA LYS A 160 1.60 -11.57 -4.71
C LYS A 160 0.21 -10.96 -4.46
N VAL A 161 -0.57 -10.75 -5.52
CA VAL A 161 -1.95 -10.28 -5.40
C VAL A 161 -2.82 -11.41 -4.88
N GLU A 162 -3.49 -11.19 -3.74
CA GLU A 162 -4.38 -12.17 -3.14
C GLU A 162 -5.76 -12.16 -3.81
N ARG A 163 -6.46 -13.31 -3.77
CA ARG A 163 -7.84 -13.44 -4.28
C ARG A 163 -8.76 -12.32 -3.77
N ILE A 164 -8.65 -11.95 -2.49
CA ILE A 164 -9.51 -10.92 -1.89
C ILE A 164 -9.34 -9.55 -2.55
N VAL A 165 -8.14 -9.22 -3.05
CA VAL A 165 -7.88 -7.95 -3.73
C VAL A 165 -8.64 -7.90 -5.05
N TYR A 166 -8.58 -8.97 -5.85
CA TYR A 166 -9.38 -9.09 -7.08
C TYR A 166 -10.88 -8.99 -6.79
N GLU A 167 -11.37 -9.75 -5.81
CA GLU A 167 -12.79 -9.75 -5.44
C GLU A 167 -13.27 -8.34 -5.03
N VAL A 168 -12.49 -7.61 -4.24
CA VAL A 168 -12.81 -6.24 -3.81
C VAL A 168 -12.80 -5.29 -5.00
N LEU A 169 -11.76 -5.30 -5.82
CA LEU A 169 -11.62 -4.38 -6.94
C LEU A 169 -12.71 -4.62 -8.00
N VAL A 170 -12.88 -5.85 -8.49
CA VAL A 170 -13.90 -6.17 -9.50
C VAL A 170 -15.29 -5.77 -9.00
N ASN A 171 -15.66 -6.15 -7.77
CA ASN A 171 -16.98 -5.84 -7.22
C ASN A 171 -17.22 -4.33 -7.16
N ARG A 172 -16.21 -3.58 -6.72
CA ARG A 172 -16.36 -2.15 -6.41
C ARG A 172 -16.27 -1.28 -7.64
N PHE A 173 -15.40 -1.61 -8.59
CA PHE A 173 -15.29 -0.90 -9.86
C PHE A 173 -16.55 -1.09 -10.70
N CYS A 174 -17.01 -2.35 -10.89
CA CYS A 174 -18.31 -2.62 -11.52
C CYS A 174 -19.48 -1.96 -10.77
N GLY A 175 -19.39 -1.87 -9.44
CA GLY A 175 -20.38 -1.18 -8.60
C GLY A 175 -20.41 0.33 -8.78
N PHE A 176 -19.27 0.96 -9.07
CA PHE A 176 -19.12 2.40 -9.30
C PHE A 176 -19.31 2.82 -10.77
N GLY A 177 -19.63 1.88 -11.67
CA GLY A 177 -19.75 2.17 -13.11
C GLY A 177 -18.42 2.19 -13.86
N LEU A 178 -17.30 1.89 -13.19
CA LEU A 178 -15.99 1.71 -13.82
C LEU A 178 -15.88 0.29 -14.40
N VAL A 179 -16.78 -0.04 -15.33
CA VAL A 179 -16.98 -1.43 -15.78
C VAL A 179 -15.77 -1.93 -16.56
N LEU A 180 -15.19 -1.11 -17.43
CA LEU A 180 -14.00 -1.46 -18.21
C LEU A 180 -12.82 -1.88 -17.33
N GLU A 181 -12.50 -1.09 -16.31
CA GLU A 181 -11.46 -1.42 -15.33
C GLU A 181 -11.82 -2.68 -14.53
N GLY A 182 -13.08 -2.82 -14.13
CA GLY A 182 -13.57 -4.02 -13.46
C GLY A 182 -13.36 -5.29 -14.29
N LEU A 183 -13.61 -5.23 -15.60
CA LEU A 183 -13.38 -6.34 -16.54
C LEU A 183 -11.89 -6.63 -16.77
N ARG A 184 -11.03 -5.60 -16.83
CA ARG A 184 -9.57 -5.79 -16.91
C ARG A 184 -9.04 -6.54 -15.68
N ILE A 185 -9.49 -6.16 -14.48
CA ILE A 185 -9.09 -6.84 -13.24
C ILE A 185 -9.69 -8.25 -13.15
N LEU A 186 -10.91 -8.45 -13.67
CA LEU A 186 -11.51 -9.78 -13.79
C LEU A 186 -10.71 -10.70 -14.72
N LYS A 187 -10.22 -10.17 -15.84
CA LYS A 187 -9.33 -10.91 -16.76
C LYS A 187 -8.05 -11.35 -16.05
N ASP A 188 -7.42 -10.44 -15.29
CA ASP A 188 -6.24 -10.76 -14.49
C ASP A 188 -6.53 -11.83 -13.42
N MET A 189 -7.69 -11.74 -12.76
CA MET A 189 -8.16 -12.70 -11.74
C MET A 189 -8.27 -14.11 -12.34
N VAL A 190 -8.89 -14.23 -13.51
CA VAL A 190 -9.08 -15.51 -14.21
C VAL A 190 -7.75 -16.03 -14.77
N ALA A 191 -6.86 -15.15 -15.24
CA ALA A 191 -5.54 -15.53 -15.74
C ALA A 191 -4.64 -16.17 -14.67
N VAL A 192 -4.80 -15.80 -13.40
CA VAL A 192 -4.09 -16.44 -12.26
C VAL A 192 -4.85 -17.64 -11.68
N GLY A 193 -5.91 -18.11 -12.34
CA GLY A 193 -6.69 -19.28 -11.93
C GLY A 193 -7.72 -19.01 -10.84
N PHE A 194 -8.04 -17.75 -10.53
CA PHE A 194 -9.09 -17.45 -9.56
C PHE A 194 -10.45 -17.32 -10.25
N VAL A 195 -11.32 -18.30 -9.99
CA VAL A 195 -12.71 -18.25 -10.49
C VAL A 195 -13.57 -17.31 -9.62
N PRO A 196 -14.33 -16.38 -10.22
CA PRO A 196 -15.27 -15.50 -9.52
C PRO A 196 -16.37 -16.26 -8.79
N LYS A 197 -16.61 -15.92 -7.53
CA LYS A 197 -17.77 -16.44 -6.78
C LYS A 197 -19.09 -15.91 -7.36
N ASN A 198 -20.19 -16.61 -7.10
CA ASN A 198 -21.55 -16.25 -7.53
C ASN A 198 -21.93 -14.78 -7.28
N GLY A 199 -21.58 -14.23 -6.11
CA GLY A 199 -21.83 -12.82 -5.80
C GLY A 199 -21.08 -11.87 -6.75
N LEU A 200 -19.81 -12.15 -7.02
CA LEU A 200 -18.97 -11.32 -7.90
C LEU A 200 -19.44 -11.40 -9.36
N ARG A 201 -19.72 -12.62 -9.84
CA ARG A 201 -20.30 -12.87 -11.17
C ARG A 201 -21.58 -12.06 -11.39
N ARG A 202 -22.49 -12.06 -10.41
CA ARG A 202 -23.74 -11.29 -10.46
C ARG A 202 -23.50 -9.79 -10.52
N THR A 203 -22.50 -9.27 -9.81
CA THR A 203 -22.12 -7.85 -9.90
C THR A 203 -21.65 -7.50 -11.31
N VAL A 204 -20.77 -8.32 -11.89
CA VAL A 204 -20.26 -8.12 -13.26
C VAL A 204 -21.40 -8.15 -14.28
N TYR A 205 -22.28 -9.15 -14.21
CA TYR A 205 -23.46 -9.27 -15.06
C TYR A 205 -24.33 -8.01 -15.00
N ARG A 206 -24.71 -7.57 -13.80
CA ARG A 206 -25.50 -6.35 -13.61
C ARG A 206 -24.80 -5.09 -14.10
N SER A 207 -23.48 -5.02 -13.97
CA SER A 207 -22.72 -3.87 -14.47
C SER A 207 -22.78 -3.78 -16.00
N LEU A 208 -22.63 -4.90 -16.72
CA LEU A 208 -22.75 -4.92 -18.18
C LEU A 208 -24.17 -4.59 -18.67
N LEU A 209 -25.20 -5.01 -17.93
CA LEU A 209 -26.58 -4.62 -18.24
C LEU A 209 -26.80 -3.10 -18.09
N ARG A 210 -26.19 -2.45 -17.10
CA ARG A 210 -26.24 -0.99 -16.93
C ARG A 210 -25.57 -0.24 -18.07
N GLU A 211 -24.56 -0.84 -18.70
CA GLU A 211 -23.89 -0.35 -19.91
C GLU A 211 -24.64 -0.72 -21.20
N ALA A 212 -25.87 -1.26 -21.11
CA ALA A 212 -26.67 -1.76 -22.23
C ALA A 212 -26.00 -2.86 -23.07
N ARG A 213 -24.95 -3.53 -22.56
CA ARG A 213 -24.22 -4.61 -23.24
C ARG A 213 -24.85 -5.98 -22.96
N VAL A 214 -26.15 -6.12 -23.25
CA VAL A 214 -26.97 -7.28 -22.83
C VAL A 214 -26.42 -8.61 -23.37
N GLY A 215 -26.11 -8.69 -24.67
CA GLY A 215 -25.58 -9.91 -25.27
C GLY A 215 -24.27 -10.36 -24.61
N LYS A 216 -23.35 -9.41 -24.39
CA LYS A 216 -22.07 -9.68 -23.71
C LYS A 216 -22.23 -10.02 -22.23
N ALA A 217 -23.25 -9.47 -21.57
CA ALA A 217 -23.57 -9.83 -20.19
C ALA A 217 -23.97 -11.31 -20.08
N VAL A 218 -24.88 -11.78 -20.95
CA VAL A 218 -25.35 -13.18 -20.97
C VAL A 218 -24.19 -14.11 -21.30
N GLU A 219 -23.47 -13.82 -22.39
CA GLU A 219 -22.33 -14.63 -22.87
C GLU A 219 -21.24 -14.79 -21.79
N LEU A 220 -20.85 -13.70 -21.12
CA LEU A 220 -19.85 -13.74 -20.05
C LEU A 220 -20.36 -14.47 -18.81
N ASN A 221 -21.65 -14.31 -18.47
CA ASN A 221 -22.23 -14.93 -17.30
C ASN A 221 -22.32 -16.46 -17.43
N GLU A 222 -22.66 -16.95 -18.63
CA GLU A 222 -22.66 -18.38 -18.96
C GLU A 222 -21.24 -18.95 -18.96
N ALA A 223 -20.30 -18.25 -19.61
CA ALA A 223 -18.90 -18.68 -19.64
C ALA A 223 -18.30 -18.76 -18.21
N LEU A 224 -18.59 -17.79 -17.35
CA LEU A 224 -18.16 -17.82 -15.94
C LEU A 224 -18.83 -18.91 -15.11
N TYR A 225 -20.01 -19.40 -15.51
CA TYR A 225 -20.68 -20.52 -14.85
C TYR A 225 -20.03 -21.85 -15.25
N GLY A 226 -19.75 -22.03 -16.55
CA GLY A 226 -19.07 -23.23 -17.07
C GLY A 226 -17.62 -23.39 -16.60
N CYS A 227 -16.94 -22.31 -16.16
CA CYS A 227 -15.60 -22.39 -15.57
C CYS A 227 -15.47 -23.31 -14.35
N PHE A 228 -16.57 -23.66 -13.67
CA PHE A 228 -16.54 -24.60 -12.54
C PHE A 228 -16.59 -26.06 -12.96
N GLU A 229 -16.89 -26.33 -14.23
CA GLU A 229 -17.18 -27.68 -14.75
C GLU A 229 -16.03 -28.24 -15.61
N ASP A 230 -15.01 -27.43 -15.92
CA ASP A 230 -13.91 -27.80 -16.82
C ASP A 230 -12.59 -28.10 -16.07
N ASP A 231 -12.19 -29.38 -16.01
CA ASP A 231 -10.88 -29.81 -15.49
C ASP A 231 -9.70 -29.48 -16.41
N ASN A 232 -9.96 -29.20 -17.70
CA ASN A 232 -8.92 -29.01 -18.73
C ASN A 232 -8.48 -27.54 -18.93
N GLY A 233 -9.02 -26.59 -18.16
CA GLY A 233 -8.70 -25.16 -18.29
C GLY A 233 -9.29 -24.46 -19.53
N GLU A 234 -10.10 -25.17 -20.33
CA GLU A 234 -10.77 -24.63 -21.52
C GLU A 234 -11.74 -23.49 -21.17
N GLY A 235 -12.52 -23.64 -20.09
CA GLY A 235 -13.39 -22.57 -19.60
C GLY A 235 -12.66 -21.28 -19.25
N VAL A 236 -11.47 -21.37 -18.64
CA VAL A 236 -10.61 -20.21 -18.32
C VAL A 236 -10.18 -19.50 -19.61
N LYS A 237 -9.79 -20.27 -20.64
CA LYS A 237 -9.39 -19.72 -21.95
C LYS A 237 -10.57 -19.01 -22.63
N LYS A 238 -11.74 -19.66 -22.68
CA LYS A 238 -12.97 -19.08 -23.25
C LYS A 238 -13.36 -17.78 -22.57
N VAL A 239 -13.33 -17.71 -21.23
CA VAL A 239 -13.61 -16.48 -20.49
C VAL A 239 -12.60 -15.38 -20.81
N ARG A 240 -11.31 -15.72 -20.95
CA ARG A 240 -10.28 -14.73 -21.30
C ARG A 240 -10.47 -14.17 -22.70
N GLU A 241 -10.72 -15.01 -23.69
CA GLU A 241 -10.98 -14.57 -25.08
C GLU A 241 -12.22 -13.67 -25.17
N LEU A 242 -13.28 -14.04 -24.42
CA LEU A 242 -14.47 -13.21 -24.34
C LEU A 242 -14.17 -11.84 -23.70
N LEU A 243 -13.43 -11.82 -22.58
CA LEU A 243 -13.03 -10.58 -21.93
C LEU A 243 -12.16 -9.73 -22.85
N ASP A 244 -11.25 -10.34 -23.62
CA ASP A 244 -10.44 -9.64 -24.63
C ASP A 244 -11.31 -9.01 -25.72
N SER A 245 -12.31 -9.74 -26.23
CA SER A 245 -13.27 -9.21 -27.19
C SER A 245 -14.09 -8.05 -26.63
N ILE A 246 -14.58 -8.15 -25.39
CA ILE A 246 -15.38 -7.10 -24.75
C ILE A 246 -14.52 -5.85 -24.48
N ILE A 247 -13.32 -6.03 -23.93
CA ILE A 247 -12.40 -4.94 -23.58
C ILE A 247 -11.86 -4.26 -24.84
N GLY A 248 -11.54 -5.03 -25.88
CA GLY A 248 -11.00 -4.49 -27.14
C GLY A 248 -12.01 -3.68 -27.94
N ASN A 249 -13.29 -4.04 -27.88
CA ASN A 249 -14.39 -3.33 -28.55
C ASN A 249 -15.12 -2.34 -27.63
N TRP A 250 -14.47 -1.89 -26.55
CA TRP A 250 -15.09 -0.98 -25.60
C TRP A 250 -15.09 0.46 -26.13
N THR A 251 -16.25 0.93 -26.59
CA THR A 251 -16.51 2.34 -26.88
C THR A 251 -17.17 3.02 -25.69
N GLU A 252 -16.67 4.21 -25.32
CA GLU A 252 -17.27 5.09 -24.29
C GLU A 252 -18.56 5.78 -24.77
#